data_AF-A0A8T4I3K6-F1
#
_entry.id   AF-A0A8T4I3K6-F1
#
_cell.length_a   1.000
_cell.length_b   1.000
_cell.length_c   1.000
_cell.angle_alpha   90.00
_cell.angle_beta   90.00
_cell.angle_gamma   90.00
#
_symmetry.space_group_name_H-M   'P 1'
#
loop_
_entity.id
_entity.type
_entity.pdbx_description
1 polymer ?
#
loop_
_entity_poly.entity_id
_entity_poly.type
_entity_poly.pdbx_seq_one_letter_code
_entity_poly.pdbx_strand_id
1 'polypeptide(L)' 'MPYIEWRGDTVRVKWWGGEYTASGKKRYESASGPGPGDRFRDENEAYEYGLDRESDVRNLRHVSRHSGRIA' A
#
# COMPACT_ATOMS: atom_id res chain seq x y z
N MET A 1 -8.57 -4.62 -2.28
CA MET A 1 -9.04 -3.93 -1.08
C MET A 1 -7.87 -3.87 -0.13
N PRO A 2 -7.54 -2.69 0.42
CA PRO A 2 -6.43 -2.54 1.34
C PRO A 2 -6.69 -3.29 2.65
N TYR A 3 -5.62 -3.79 3.26
CA TYR A 3 -5.64 -4.57 4.49
C TYR A 3 -4.94 -3.79 5.60
N ILE A 4 -5.64 -3.58 6.71
CA ILE A 4 -5.11 -2.93 7.90
C ILE A 4 -4.44 -3.96 8.80
N GLU A 5 -3.25 -3.63 9.29
CA GLU A 5 -2.45 -4.44 10.19
C GLU A 5 -1.96 -3.58 11.36
N TRP A 6 -2.29 -3.98 12.58
CA TRP A 6 -1.72 -3.40 13.79
C TRP A 6 -0.39 -4.06 14.16
N ARG A 7 0.56 -3.22 14.56
CA ARG A 7 1.91 -3.56 15.01
C ARG A 7 2.15 -2.84 16.34
N GLY A 8 1.60 -3.41 17.41
CA GLY A 8 1.62 -2.77 18.73
C GLY A 8 0.76 -1.51 18.74
N ASP A 9 1.39 -0.36 18.98
CA ASP A 9 0.78 0.98 18.95
C ASP A 9 0.70 1.58 17.54
N THR A 10 1.30 0.94 16.54
CA THR A 10 1.38 1.47 15.18
C THR A 10 0.46 0.73 14.23
N VAL A 11 -0.22 1.47 13.35
CA VAL A 11 -1.04 0.89 12.28
C VAL A 11 -0.27 0.93 10.95
N ARG A 12 -0.44 -0.12 10.15
CA ARG A 12 0.14 -0.27 8.81
C ARG A 12 -0.96 -0.69 7.85
N VAL A 13 -0.96 -0.14 6.65
CA VAL A 13 -1.83 -0.59 5.56
C VAL A 13 -1.03 -1.36 4.52
N LYS A 14 -1.63 -2.41 3.95
CA LYS A 14 -1.14 -3.13 2.78
C LYS A 14 -2.12 -3.01 1.62
N TRP A 15 -1.62 -2.81 0.40
CA TRP A 15 -2.44 -2.73 -0.81
C TRP A 15 -1.80 -3.51 -1.95
N TRP A 16 -2.58 -3.84 -2.99
CA TRP A 16 -2.04 -4.49 -4.19
C TRP A 16 -1.18 -3.51 -4.98
N GLY A 17 0.08 -3.85 -5.26
CA GLY A 17 1.04 -2.96 -5.93
C GLY A 17 1.11 -3.10 -7.46
N GLY A 18 0.08 -3.67 -8.09
CA GLY A 18 0.02 -3.80 -9.56
C GLY A 18 0.80 -4.97 -10.17
N GLU A 19 1.65 -5.65 -9.38
CA GLU A 19 2.56 -6.68 -9.89
C GLU A 19 2.36 -8.05 -9.26
N TYR A 20 2.91 -9.06 -9.93
CA TYR A 20 3.00 -10.43 -9.42
C TYR A 20 4.46 -10.80 -9.16
N THR A 21 4.70 -11.64 -8.16
CA THR A 21 6.00 -12.27 -7.91
C THR A 21 6.30 -13.32 -8.98
N ALA A 22 7.56 -13.77 -9.06
CA ALA A 22 7.95 -14.86 -9.95
C ALA A 22 7.16 -16.17 -9.72
N SER A 23 6.62 -16.35 -8.51
CA SER A 23 5.77 -17.49 -8.14
C SER A 23 4.29 -17.28 -8.49
N GLY A 24 3.91 -16.19 -9.16
CA GLY A 24 2.53 -15.88 -9.54
C GLY A 24 1.66 -15.33 -8.41
N LYS A 25 2.23 -14.96 -7.26
CA LYS A 25 1.48 -14.36 -6.15
C LYS A 25 1.41 -12.84 -6.32
N LYS A 26 0.29 -12.22 -5.94
CA LYS A 26 0.18 -10.75 -5.92
C LYS A 26 1.27 -10.17 -5.02
N ARG A 27 1.97 -9.16 -5.53
CA ARG A 27 2.90 -8.38 -4.75
C ARG A 27 2.13 -7.25 -4.08
N TYR A 28 2.20 -7.23 -2.75
CA TYR A 28 1.58 -6.20 -1.94
C TYR A 28 2.62 -5.17 -1.54
N GLU A 29 2.21 -3.91 -1.60
CA GLU A 29 2.93 -2.80 -1.01
C GLU A 29 2.31 -2.43 0.32
N SER A 30 3.00 -1.60 1.08
CA SER A 30 2.57 -1.25 2.42
C SER A 30 3.24 0.01 2.94
N ALA A 31 2.57 0.70 3.85
CA ALA A 31 3.10 1.86 4.55
C ALA A 31 2.60 1.87 6.00
N SER A 32 3.37 2.47 6.89
CA SER A 32 3.00 2.72 8.30
C SER A 32 2.59 4.18 8.55
N GLY A 33 2.65 5.00 7.50
CA GLY A 33 2.26 6.40 7.50
C GLY A 33 2.37 6.99 6.08
N PRO A 34 1.87 8.21 5.88
CA PRO A 34 1.87 8.86 4.56
C PRO A 34 3.28 9.25 4.08
N GLY A 35 4.24 9.41 4.99
CA GLY A 35 5.61 9.81 4.71
C GLY A 35 6.65 9.12 5.60
N PRO A 36 7.96 9.27 5.28
CA PRO A 36 9.04 8.75 6.11
C PRO A 36 9.03 9.41 7.50
N GLY A 37 8.87 8.60 8.55
CA GLY A 37 8.83 9.07 9.94
C GLY A 37 7.44 9.45 10.43
N ASP A 38 6.48 9.61 9.52
CA ASP A 38 5.08 9.82 9.87
C ASP A 38 4.40 8.49 10.21
N ARG A 39 3.41 8.56 11.10
CA ARG A 39 2.54 7.44 11.46
C ARG A 39 1.11 7.83 11.14
N PHE A 40 0.33 6.86 10.68
CA PHE A 40 -1.12 7.03 10.66
C PHE A 40 -1.65 7.20 12.09
N ARG A 41 -2.63 8.07 12.26
CA ARG A 41 -3.27 8.37 13.55
C ARG A 41 -4.23 7.28 13.97
N ASP A 42 -4.91 6.67 13.00
CA ASP A 42 -5.93 5.65 13.21
C ASP A 42 -6.06 4.72 11.99
N GLU A 43 -6.91 3.69 12.12
CA GLU A 43 -7.18 2.74 11.05
C GLU A 43 -7.85 3.37 9.83
N ASN A 44 -8.66 4.40 10.02
CA ASN A 44 -9.40 5.05 8.93
C ASN A 44 -8.42 5.80 8.02
N GLU A 45 -7.50 6.57 8.59
CA GLU A 45 -6.45 7.25 7.84
C GLU A 45 -5.60 6.24 7.05
N ALA A 46 -5.23 5.12 7.70
CA ALA A 46 -4.50 4.05 7.04
C ALA A 46 -5.32 3.41 5.90
N TYR A 47 -6.62 3.22 6.09
CA TYR A 47 -7.51 2.59 5.12
C TYR A 47 -7.75 3.47 3.90
N GLU A 48 -8.05 4.75 4.11
CA GLU A 48 -8.18 5.76 3.05
C GLU A 48 -6.89 5.88 2.24
N TYR A 49 -5.74 5.94 2.91
CA TYR A 49 -4.45 5.94 2.23
C TYR A 49 -4.27 4.70 1.35
N GLY A 50 -4.67 3.51 1.83
CA GLY A 50 -4.64 2.29 1.04
C GLY A 50 -5.58 2.29 -0.16
N LEU A 51 -6.76 2.91 -0.04
CA LEU A 51 -7.72 3.05 -1.13
C LEU A 51 -7.18 3.95 -2.25
N ASP A 52 -6.58 5.08 -1.88
CA ASP A 52 -5.94 5.98 -2.84
C ASP A 52 -4.84 5.26 -3.63
N ARG A 53 -4.02 4.45 -2.95
CA ARG A 53 -2.98 3.66 -3.64
C ARG A 53 -3.54 2.56 -4.53
N GLU A 54 -4.60 1.87 -4.13
CA GLU A 54 -5.27 0.94 -5.05
C GLU A 54 -5.91 1.67 -6.23
N SER A 55 -6.41 2.88 -6.03
CA SER A 55 -6.94 3.73 -7.11
C SER A 55 -5.84 4.14 -8.09
N ASP A 56 -4.66 4.50 -7.60
CA ASP A 56 -3.49 4.82 -8.43
C ASP A 56 -3.13 3.65 -9.35
N VAL A 57 -3.08 2.43 -8.78
CA VAL A 57 -2.82 1.19 -9.55
C VAL A 57 -3.92 0.93 -10.57
N ARG A 58 -5.20 1.07 -10.20
CA ARG A 58 -6.31 0.86 -11.15
C ARG A 58 -6.29 1.85 -12.32
N ASN A 59 -5.73 3.03 -12.11
CA ASN A 59 -5.69 4.11 -13.09
C ASN A 59 -4.33 4.24 -13.81
N LEU A 60 -3.42 3.26 -13.68
CA LEU A 60 -2.10 3.27 -14.31
C LEU A 60 -1.24 4.48 -13.92
N ARG A 61 -1.38 4.96 -12.67
CA ARG A 61 -0.62 6.09 -12.11
C ARG A 61 0.41 5.63 -11.09
N HIS A 62 0.35 4.37 -10.67
CA HIS A 62 1.25 3.85 -9.66
C HIS A 62 2.58 3.44 -10.28
N VAL A 63 3.68 3.82 -9.63
CA VAL A 63 5.02 3.34 -10.00
C VAL A 63 5.45 2.31 -8.96
N SER A 64 5.61 1.06 -9.39
CA SER A 64 6.04 -0.04 -8.51
C SER A 64 7.34 0.33 -7.82
N ARG A 65 7.33 0.28 -6.48
CA ARG A 65 8.55 0.50 -5.67
C ARG A 65 9.63 -0.54 -5.94
N HIS A 66 9.28 -1.69 -6.51
CA HIS A 66 10.22 -2.77 -6.73
C HIS A 66 10.85 -2.72 -8.12
N SER A 67 10.05 -2.54 -9.17
CA SER A 67 10.50 -2.63 -10.55
C SER A 67 10.66 -1.28 -11.25
N GLY A 68 10.09 -0.21 -10.67
CA GLY A 68 9.98 1.10 -11.31
C GLY A 68 8.99 1.13 -12.48
N ARG A 69 8.19 0.07 -12.70
CA ARG A 69 7.19 0.02 -13.77
C ARG A 69 5.92 0.77 -13.36
N ILE A 70 5.27 1.36 -14.36
CA ILE A 70 3.93 1.93 -14.23
C ILE A 70 2.93 0.78 -14.26
N ALA A 71 2.05 0.73 -13.26
CA ALA A 71 1.04 -0.30 -13.08
C ALA A 71 -0.31 0.27 -12.68
#